data_AF-F0J944-F1
#
_entry.id   AF-F0J944-F1
#
_cell.length_a   1.000
_cell.length_b   1.000
_cell.length_c   1.000
_cell.angle_alpha   90.00
_cell.angle_beta   90.00
_cell.angle_gamma   90.00
#
_symmetry.space_group_name_H-M   'P 1'
#
loop_
_entity.id
_entity.type
_entity.pdbx_description
1 polymer ?
#
loop_
_entity_poly.entity_id
_entity_poly.type
_entity_poly.pdbx_seq_one_letter_code
_entity_poly.pdbx_strand_id
1 'polypeptide(L)'
;MAWPFEQEGGQSLPHGKLNEPIKDISEKWKLLPAFLSMRGLVRHHIDSFNHFINVEIKEIMRANERITSDADPQFYLKYLDIHVGTPNVQEDFTVGRPTTPHECRLRDMTYSAPITVDIEYTRGQERVMRSGFPIGRMPIMLRSANCVLANKTHFEMSQLNECPTNPGGYFVVNGVERVILMQEQLSQN
;
A
#
# COMPACT_ATOMS: atom_id res chain seq x y z
N MET A 1 -3.52 15.17 16.65
CA MET A 1 -4.00 15.50 15.29
C MET A 1 -5.13 14.53 15.01
N ALA A 2 -6.37 15.04 15.06
CA ALA A 2 -7.59 14.23 14.99
C ALA A 2 -7.82 13.76 13.55
N TRP A 3 -8.16 12.48 13.39
CA TRP A 3 -8.56 11.91 12.10
C TRP A 3 -9.97 12.41 11.74
N PRO A 4 -10.18 13.00 10.56
CA PRO A 4 -11.51 13.38 10.10
C PRO A 4 -12.20 12.13 9.52
N PHE A 5 -13.00 11.47 10.35
CA PHE A 5 -13.95 10.45 9.91
C PHE A 5 -15.26 11.17 9.60
N GLU A 6 -15.41 11.70 8.39
CA GLU A 6 -16.71 12.17 7.90
C GLU A 6 -17.34 11.16 6.95
N GLN A 7 -18.40 10.55 7.49
CA GLN A 7 -19.66 10.19 6.84
C GLN A 7 -19.62 9.16 5.71
N GLU A 8 -19.45 7.90 6.10
CA GLU A 8 -20.25 6.82 5.50
C GLU A 8 -20.97 6.03 6.60
N GLY A 9 -22.29 6.22 6.65
CA GLY A 9 -23.25 5.25 7.17
C GLY A 9 -22.96 4.63 8.52
N GLY A 10 -22.87 5.44 9.57
CA GLY A 10 -23.05 4.95 10.94
C GLY A 10 -24.46 4.38 11.08
N GLN A 11 -24.64 3.09 10.85
CA GLN A 11 -25.82 2.39 11.35
C GLN A 11 -25.80 2.54 12.86
N SER A 12 -26.71 3.36 13.38
CA SER A 12 -26.96 3.45 14.80
C SER A 12 -27.24 2.03 15.31
N LEU A 13 -26.35 1.53 16.18
CA LEU A 13 -26.62 0.28 16.88
C LEU A 13 -27.96 0.49 17.62
N PRO A 14 -29.00 -0.30 17.31
CA PRO A 14 -30.32 -0.06 17.87
C PRO A 14 -30.20 -0.15 19.40
N HIS A 15 -30.50 0.95 20.08
CA HIS A 15 -30.46 1.12 21.54
C HIS A 15 -31.47 0.23 22.32
N GLY A 16 -31.98 -0.84 21.70
CA GLY A 16 -32.96 -1.77 22.27
C GLY A 16 -32.48 -3.23 22.43
N LYS A 17 -31.24 -3.57 22.08
CA LYS A 17 -30.79 -4.98 21.98
C LYS A 17 -30.00 -5.55 23.16
N LEU A 18 -29.92 -4.84 24.28
CA LEU A 18 -29.17 -5.33 25.44
C LEU A 18 -29.96 -6.36 26.28
N ASN A 19 -31.30 -6.40 26.12
CA ASN A 19 -32.19 -7.32 26.83
C ASN A 19 -32.73 -8.46 25.94
N GLU A 20 -32.22 -8.60 24.70
CA GLU A 20 -32.58 -9.75 23.87
C GLU A 20 -31.99 -11.03 24.49
N PRO A 21 -32.74 -12.14 24.54
CA PRO A 21 -32.20 -13.40 25.03
C PRO A 21 -30.97 -13.79 24.20
N ILE A 22 -29.94 -14.30 24.89
CA ILE A 22 -28.71 -14.76 24.26
C ILE A 22 -29.10 -15.80 23.20
N LYS A 23 -28.66 -15.56 21.97
CA LYS A 23 -28.91 -16.45 20.83
C LYS A 23 -28.39 -17.85 21.14
N ASP A 24 -29.11 -18.85 20.66
CA ASP A 24 -28.76 -20.25 20.88
C ASP A 24 -27.36 -20.58 20.33
N ILE A 25 -26.67 -21.54 20.95
CA ILE A 25 -25.33 -21.96 20.56
C ILE A 25 -25.30 -22.42 19.08
N SER A 26 -26.41 -22.97 18.58
CA SER A 26 -26.55 -23.33 17.16
C SER A 26 -26.42 -22.14 16.20
N GLU A 27 -26.54 -20.89 16.66
CA GLU A 27 -26.35 -19.70 15.83
C GLU A 27 -24.90 -19.17 15.83
N LYS A 28 -24.01 -19.72 16.68
CA LYS A 28 -22.63 -19.24 16.81
C LYS A 28 -21.85 -19.29 15.49
N TRP A 29 -22.16 -20.25 14.61
CA TRP A 29 -21.49 -20.37 13.31
C TRP A 29 -21.68 -19.12 12.43
N LYS A 30 -22.77 -18.36 12.60
CA LYS A 30 -23.05 -17.13 11.83
C LYS A 30 -21.99 -16.04 12.06
N LEU A 31 -21.26 -16.11 13.19
CA LEU A 31 -20.16 -15.18 13.49
C LEU A 31 -18.99 -15.35 12.52
N LEU A 32 -18.72 -16.57 12.04
CA LEU A 32 -17.57 -16.82 11.18
C LEU A 32 -17.74 -16.18 9.78
N PRO A 33 -18.87 -16.38 9.05
CA PRO A 33 -19.11 -15.65 7.81
C PRO A 33 -19.14 -14.14 7.99
N ALA A 34 -19.74 -13.65 9.08
CA ALA A 34 -19.77 -12.21 9.38
C ALA A 34 -18.35 -11.66 9.60
N PHE A 35 -17.52 -12.36 10.38
CA PHE A 35 -16.12 -11.98 10.63
C PHE A 35 -15.30 -12.02 9.34
N LEU A 36 -15.40 -13.10 8.55
CA LEU A 36 -14.67 -13.25 7.29
C LEU A 36 -15.12 -12.26 6.22
N SER A 37 -16.39 -11.85 6.21
CA SER A 37 -16.88 -10.82 5.29
C SER A 37 -16.30 -9.44 5.60
N MET A 38 -16.02 -9.15 6.88
CA MET A 38 -15.38 -7.89 7.30
C MET A 38 -13.86 -7.93 7.20
N ARG A 39 -13.23 -8.98 7.71
CA ARG A 39 -11.77 -9.07 7.84
C ARG A 39 -11.13 -9.82 6.69
N GLY A 40 -11.80 -10.74 5.99
CA GLY A 40 -11.14 -11.58 4.98
C GLY A 40 -10.03 -12.48 5.55
N LEU A 41 -9.52 -13.40 4.74
CA LEU A 41 -8.46 -14.34 5.16
C LEU A 41 -7.04 -13.78 4.95
N VAL A 42 -6.87 -12.89 3.97
CA VAL A 42 -5.55 -12.41 3.52
C VAL A 42 -5.26 -10.97 3.97
N ARG A 43 -6.21 -10.37 4.67
CA ARG A 43 -6.14 -8.94 5.03
C ARG A 43 -4.98 -8.58 5.93
N HIS A 44 -4.44 -9.51 6.73
CA HIS A 44 -3.24 -9.27 7.52
C HIS A 44 -2.05 -8.82 6.66
N HIS A 45 -1.83 -9.45 5.50
CA HIS A 45 -0.79 -9.05 4.56
C HIS A 45 -1.06 -7.67 3.95
N ILE A 46 -2.31 -7.43 3.54
CA ILE A 46 -2.73 -6.19 2.87
C ILE A 46 -2.67 -5.00 3.83
N ASP A 47 -3.19 -5.15 5.04
CA ASP A 47 -3.20 -4.09 6.06
C ASP A 47 -1.77 -3.75 6.50
N SER A 48 -0.90 -4.75 6.70
CA SER A 48 0.51 -4.54 7.00
C SER A 48 1.23 -3.80 5.87
N PHE A 49 1.06 -4.23 4.62
CA PHE A 49 1.67 -3.55 3.47
C PHE A 49 1.15 -2.12 3.30
N ASN A 50 -0.15 -1.89 3.49
CA ASN A 50 -0.75 -0.56 3.46
C ASN A 50 -0.17 0.35 4.57
N HIS A 51 0.04 -0.18 5.77
CA HIS A 51 0.67 0.57 6.85
C HIS A 51 2.11 0.96 6.48
N PHE A 52 2.88 0.01 5.94
CA PHE A 52 4.24 0.24 5.52
C PHE A 52 4.37 1.37 4.49
N ILE A 53 3.61 1.31 3.39
CA ILE A 53 3.73 2.29 2.29
C ILE A 53 3.18 3.68 2.63
N ASN A 54 2.24 3.79 3.58
CA ASN A 54 1.59 5.05 3.92
C ASN A 54 2.20 5.73 5.16
N VAL A 55 2.79 4.96 6.07
CA VAL A 55 3.26 5.44 7.38
C VAL A 55 4.73 5.13 7.57
N GLU A 56 5.11 3.85 7.69
CA GLU A 56 6.46 3.46 8.11
C GLU A 56 7.55 3.94 7.15
N ILE A 57 7.30 3.95 5.83
CA ILE A 57 8.26 4.47 4.86
C ILE A 57 8.59 5.96 5.10
N LYS A 58 7.61 6.74 5.58
CA LYS A 58 7.82 8.15 5.93
C LYS A 58 8.62 8.26 7.23
N GLU A 59 8.43 7.36 8.18
CA GLU A 59 9.21 7.30 9.42
C GLU A 59 10.67 6.93 9.15
N ILE A 60 10.91 5.94 8.29
CA ILE A 60 12.26 5.57 7.83
C ILE A 60 12.96 6.76 7.17
N MET A 61 12.25 7.50 6.31
CA MET A 61 12.80 8.70 5.67
C MET A 61 13.13 9.78 6.70
N ARG A 62 12.25 10.04 7.68
CA ARG A 62 12.50 11.04 8.75
C ARG A 62 13.71 10.69 9.60
N ALA A 63 13.91 9.40 9.91
CA ALA A 63 15.08 8.95 10.66
C ALA A 63 16.40 9.22 9.90
N ASN A 64 16.35 9.31 8.58
CA ASN A 64 17.49 9.53 7.69
C ASN A 64 17.35 10.84 6.90
N GLU A 65 16.70 11.86 7.48
CA GLU A 65 16.21 13.02 6.69
C GLU A 65 17.32 13.87 6.05
N ARG A 66 18.55 13.86 6.60
CA ARG A 66 19.61 14.77 6.19
C ARG A 66 20.89 14.01 5.86
N ILE A 67 21.40 14.28 4.66
CA ILE A 67 22.69 13.79 4.15
C ILE A 67 23.63 14.99 4.04
N THR A 68 24.85 14.84 4.55
CA THR A 68 25.91 15.85 4.51
C THR A 68 27.11 15.32 3.71
N SER A 69 27.90 16.21 3.13
CA SER A 69 29.14 15.84 2.43
C SER A 69 30.36 16.02 3.35
N ASP A 70 31.25 15.04 3.38
CA ASP A 70 32.54 15.16 4.09
C ASP A 70 33.53 16.06 3.34
N ALA A 71 33.36 16.22 2.02
CA ALA A 71 34.25 17.00 1.17
C ALA A 71 33.85 18.48 1.07
N ASP A 72 32.55 18.77 1.14
CA ASP A 72 32.00 20.13 1.10
C ASP A 72 31.05 20.33 2.28
N PRO A 73 31.52 20.96 3.38
CA PRO A 73 30.70 21.22 4.57
C PRO A 73 29.48 22.11 4.30
N GLN A 74 29.47 22.86 3.20
CA GLN A 74 28.36 23.71 2.81
C GLN A 74 27.26 22.92 2.08
N PHE A 75 27.57 21.74 1.55
CA PHE A 75 26.63 20.89 0.86
C PHE A 75 25.79 20.03 1.82
N TYR A 76 24.46 20.11 1.71
CA TYR A 76 23.55 19.11 2.26
C TYR A 76 22.44 18.75 1.27
N LEU A 77 21.89 17.56 1.46
CA LEU A 77 20.61 17.11 0.90
C LEU A 77 19.69 16.77 2.06
N LYS A 78 18.45 17.24 2.00
CA LYS A 78 17.39 16.96 2.95
C LYS A 78 16.18 16.37 2.24
N TYR A 79 15.66 15.25 2.74
CA TYR A 79 14.37 14.70 2.34
C TYR A 79 13.25 15.43 3.08
N LEU A 80 12.21 15.83 2.35
CA LEU A 80 11.06 16.56 2.87
C LEU A 80 9.84 15.65 3.01
N ASP A 81 9.54 14.88 1.97
CA ASP A 81 8.48 13.87 1.98
C ASP A 81 8.78 12.74 0.98
N ILE A 82 8.13 11.59 1.17
CA ILE A 82 8.24 10.40 0.33
C ILE A 82 6.85 9.90 -0.03
N HIS A 83 6.72 9.50 -1.29
CA HIS A 83 5.47 9.05 -1.88
C HIS A 83 5.70 7.78 -2.70
N VAL A 84 4.80 6.81 -2.52
CA VAL A 84 4.71 5.64 -3.39
C VAL A 84 3.55 5.89 -4.35
N GLY A 85 3.83 5.89 -5.65
CA GLY A 85 2.82 6.13 -6.68
C GLY A 85 1.92 4.92 -6.94
N THR A 86 1.28 4.93 -8.11
CA THR A 86 0.52 3.79 -8.64
C THR A 86 1.34 3.01 -9.67
N PRO A 87 1.04 1.71 -9.88
CA PRO A 87 1.77 0.86 -10.81
C PRO A 87 1.76 1.37 -12.24
N ASN A 88 2.96 1.48 -12.81
CA ASN A 88 3.18 1.87 -14.20
C ASN A 88 4.37 1.10 -14.79
N VAL A 89 4.47 1.06 -16.11
CA VAL A 89 5.65 0.57 -16.83
C VAL A 89 6.30 1.76 -17.51
N GLN A 90 7.61 1.86 -17.37
CA GLN A 90 8.40 2.86 -18.09
C GLN A 90 8.92 2.21 -19.36
N GLU A 91 8.32 2.57 -20.49
CA GLU A 91 8.79 2.22 -21.83
C GLU A 91 9.48 3.48 -22.37
N ASP A 92 10.82 3.44 -22.42
CA ASP A 92 11.73 4.48 -22.92
C ASP A 92 11.72 5.82 -22.13
N PHE A 93 11.94 6.95 -22.83
CA PHE A 93 12.01 8.32 -22.28
C PHE A 93 10.62 8.95 -22.02
N THR A 94 9.55 8.16 -22.16
CA THR A 94 8.17 8.62 -22.08
C THR A 94 7.61 8.56 -20.66
N VAL A 95 6.54 9.30 -20.41
CA VAL A 95 5.76 9.22 -19.17
C VAL A 95 5.26 7.79 -18.98
N GLY A 96 5.44 7.23 -17.77
CA GLY A 96 5.10 5.83 -17.49
C GLY A 96 3.63 5.51 -17.75
N ARG A 97 3.37 4.42 -18.47
CA ARG A 97 2.01 3.95 -18.79
C ARG A 97 1.46 3.14 -17.61
N PRO A 98 0.21 3.39 -17.15
CA PRO A 98 -0.43 2.53 -16.16
C PRO A 98 -0.46 1.07 -16.62
N THR A 99 -0.29 0.14 -15.69
CA THR A 99 -0.25 -1.30 -15.99
C THR A 99 -1.13 -2.10 -15.05
N THR A 100 -1.52 -3.30 -15.49
CA THR A 100 -2.33 -4.25 -14.71
C THR A 100 -1.48 -5.44 -14.29
N PRO A 101 -1.84 -6.15 -13.20
CA PRO A 101 -1.10 -7.34 -12.81
C PRO A 101 -1.14 -8.43 -13.89
N HIS A 102 -2.27 -8.63 -14.58
CA HIS A 102 -2.39 -9.51 -15.74
C HIS A 102 -1.36 -9.18 -16.83
N GLU A 103 -1.17 -7.91 -17.16
CA GLU A 103 -0.16 -7.49 -18.14
C GLU A 103 1.26 -7.83 -17.67
N CYS A 104 1.58 -7.57 -16.40
CA CYS A 104 2.89 -7.90 -15.83
C CYS A 104 3.18 -9.41 -15.84
N ARG A 105 2.16 -10.25 -15.61
CA ARG A 105 2.29 -11.71 -15.70
C ARG A 105 2.65 -12.17 -17.12
N LEU A 106 1.95 -11.64 -18.13
CA LEU A 106 2.14 -12.07 -19.52
C LEU A 106 3.46 -11.61 -20.15
N ARG A 107 4.03 -10.52 -19.65
CA ARG A 107 5.24 -9.89 -20.21
C ARG A 107 6.49 -10.11 -19.35
N ASP A 108 6.43 -11.00 -18.37
CA ASP A 108 7.52 -11.26 -17.42
C ASP A 108 8.03 -9.99 -16.70
N MET A 109 7.14 -9.04 -16.42
CA MET A 109 7.48 -7.77 -15.76
C MET A 109 7.19 -7.82 -14.26
N THR A 110 7.79 -6.89 -13.51
CA THR A 110 7.47 -6.69 -12.10
C THR A 110 6.39 -5.61 -11.94
N TYR A 111 5.27 -5.97 -11.31
CA TYR A 111 4.18 -5.05 -11.00
C TYR A 111 4.61 -4.11 -9.87
N SER A 112 5.04 -2.89 -10.24
CA SER A 112 5.68 -1.94 -9.33
C SER A 112 5.25 -0.51 -9.61
N ALA A 113 5.35 0.35 -8.59
CA ALA A 113 5.09 1.78 -8.66
C ALA A 113 6.36 2.60 -8.39
N PRO A 114 6.48 3.82 -8.94
CA PRO A 114 7.62 4.69 -8.66
C PRO A 114 7.59 5.17 -7.20
N ILE A 115 8.77 5.21 -6.58
CA ILE A 115 9.00 5.88 -5.29
C ILE A 115 9.59 7.25 -5.62
N THR A 116 8.89 8.30 -5.21
CA THR A 116 9.31 9.68 -5.44
C THR A 116 9.48 10.42 -4.13
N VAL A 117 10.49 11.28 -4.06
CA VAL A 117 10.79 12.10 -2.88
C VAL A 117 10.81 13.57 -3.23
N ASP A 118 10.44 14.38 -2.25
CA ASP A 118 10.66 15.82 -2.27
C ASP A 118 11.96 16.10 -1.54
N ILE A 119 12.88 16.81 -2.21
CA ILE A 119 14.23 17.09 -1.70
C ILE A 119 14.51 18.58 -1.66
N GLU A 120 15.28 18.98 -0.66
CA GLU A 120 15.94 20.28 -0.54
C GLU A 120 17.45 20.04 -0.55
N TYR A 121 18.20 20.75 -1.39
CA TYR A 121 19.65 20.67 -1.37
C TYR A 121 20.30 22.03 -1.67
N THR A 122 21.54 22.19 -1.24
CA THR A 122 22.32 23.40 -1.51
C THR A 122 23.10 23.29 -2.81
N ARG A 123 23.09 24.36 -3.61
CA ARG A 123 23.94 24.54 -4.78
C ARG A 123 24.71 25.85 -4.60
N GLY A 124 25.92 25.75 -4.05
CA GLY A 124 26.68 26.93 -3.60
C GLY A 124 25.97 27.60 -2.41
N GLN A 125 25.57 28.86 -2.57
CA GLN A 125 24.82 29.60 -1.54
C GLN A 125 23.30 29.49 -1.67
N GLU A 126 22.79 28.91 -2.76
CA GLU A 126 21.35 28.79 -3.00
C GLU A 126 20.78 27.49 -2.44
N ARG A 127 19.56 27.56 -1.89
CA ARG A 127 18.76 26.39 -1.54
C ARG A 127 17.81 26.07 -2.69
N VAL A 128 17.88 24.86 -3.21
CA VAL A 128 17.07 24.37 -4.31
C VAL A 128 16.13 23.30 -3.78
N MET A 129 14.83 23.48 -4.02
CA MET A 129 13.82 22.46 -3.75
C MET A 129 13.43 21.77 -5.05
N ARG A 130 13.28 20.44 -5.02
CA ARG A 130 12.73 19.65 -6.12
C ARG A 130 11.71 18.67 -5.57
N SER A 131 10.53 18.66 -6.18
CA SER A 131 9.47 17.72 -5.84
C SER A 131 9.38 16.58 -6.85
N GLY A 132 8.93 15.41 -6.40
CA GLY A 132 8.68 14.26 -7.26
C GLY A 132 9.94 13.61 -7.85
N PHE A 133 11.09 13.73 -7.18
CA PHE A 133 12.34 13.13 -7.65
C PHE A 133 12.29 11.59 -7.51
N PRO A 134 12.40 10.81 -8.60
CA PRO A 134 12.31 9.36 -8.52
C PRO A 134 13.58 8.75 -7.94
N ILE A 135 13.43 7.90 -6.91
CA ILE A 135 14.56 7.21 -6.24
C ILE A 135 14.55 5.70 -6.43
N GLY A 136 13.48 5.14 -6.98
CA GLY A 136 13.36 3.71 -7.21
C GLY A 136 11.93 3.29 -7.51
N ARG A 137 11.68 1.98 -7.39
CA ARG A 137 10.36 1.39 -7.61
C ARG A 137 10.03 0.39 -6.50
N MET A 138 8.78 0.40 -6.05
CA MET A 138 8.24 -0.50 -5.04
C MET A 138 7.34 -1.53 -5.72
N PRO A 139 7.59 -2.85 -5.59
CA PRO A 139 6.61 -3.87 -5.97
C PRO A 139 5.30 -3.65 -5.19
N ILE A 140 4.17 -3.58 -5.89
CA ILE A 140 2.87 -3.31 -5.26
C ILE A 140 2.14 -4.63 -5.02
N MET A 141 1.71 -4.86 -3.78
CA MET A 141 0.93 -6.03 -3.43
C MET A 141 -0.46 -5.98 -4.08
N LEU A 142 -0.93 -7.08 -4.65
CA LEU A 142 -2.24 -7.11 -5.29
C LEU A 142 -3.34 -6.86 -4.26
N ARG A 143 -4.31 -6.00 -4.63
CA ARG A 143 -5.41 -5.50 -3.79
C ARG A 143 -5.01 -4.61 -2.60
N SER A 144 -3.74 -4.22 -2.50
CA SER A 144 -3.32 -3.12 -1.60
C SER A 144 -3.85 -1.76 -2.07
N ALA A 145 -3.74 -0.73 -1.22
CA ALA A 145 -4.30 0.59 -1.45
C ALA A 145 -3.84 1.24 -2.78
N ASN A 146 -2.58 1.01 -3.18
CA ASN A 146 -2.02 1.57 -4.41
C ASN A 146 -2.20 0.66 -5.64
N CYS A 147 -2.78 -0.53 -5.46
CA CYS A 147 -3.04 -1.46 -6.56
C CYS A 147 -4.25 -0.99 -7.38
N VAL A 148 -4.18 -1.15 -8.70
CA VAL A 148 -5.30 -0.83 -9.61
C VAL A 148 -6.56 -1.67 -9.32
N LEU A 149 -6.41 -2.81 -8.63
CA LEU A 149 -7.51 -3.71 -8.29
C LEU A 149 -8.21 -3.32 -6.98
N ALA A 150 -7.70 -2.32 -6.25
CA ALA A 150 -8.31 -1.87 -5.00
C ALA A 150 -9.74 -1.38 -5.24
N ASN A 151 -10.68 -1.83 -4.40
CA ASN A 151 -12.09 -1.40 -4.40
C ASN A 151 -12.84 -1.56 -5.74
N LYS A 152 -12.36 -2.42 -6.65
CA LYS A 152 -13.04 -2.68 -7.92
C LYS A 152 -14.20 -3.64 -7.77
N THR A 153 -15.26 -3.38 -8.52
CA THR A 153 -16.42 -4.27 -8.64
C THR A 153 -16.08 -5.53 -9.44
N HIS A 154 -16.91 -6.57 -9.34
CA HIS A 154 -16.73 -7.80 -10.11
C HIS A 154 -16.68 -7.55 -11.64
N PHE A 155 -17.48 -6.60 -12.12
CA PHE A 155 -17.51 -6.20 -13.51
C PHE A 155 -16.21 -5.48 -13.93
N GLU A 156 -15.72 -4.54 -13.14
CA GLU A 156 -14.44 -3.87 -13.46
C GLU A 156 -13.25 -4.83 -13.40
N MET A 157 -13.27 -5.79 -12.48
CA MET A 157 -12.25 -6.83 -12.41
C MET A 157 -12.21 -7.68 -13.70
N SER A 158 -13.38 -8.02 -14.26
CA SER A 158 -13.43 -8.78 -15.53
C SER A 158 -12.87 -7.97 -16.71
N GLN A 159 -13.09 -6.65 -16.75
CA GLN A 159 -12.50 -5.77 -17.77
C GLN A 159 -10.96 -5.72 -17.68
N LEU A 160 -10.38 -6.00 -16.51
CA LEU A 160 -8.93 -6.05 -16.30
C LEU A 160 -8.33 -7.45 -16.46
N ASN A 161 -9.12 -8.43 -16.89
CA ASN A 161 -8.74 -9.85 -16.96
C ASN A 161 -8.30 -10.41 -15.59
N GLU A 162 -8.94 -9.96 -14.52
CA GLU A 162 -8.66 -10.41 -13.15
C GLU A 162 -9.88 -11.11 -12.54
N CYS A 163 -9.60 -12.12 -11.72
CA CYS A 163 -10.66 -12.89 -11.07
C CYS A 163 -11.17 -12.18 -9.81
N PRO A 164 -12.50 -11.94 -9.67
CA PRO A 164 -13.06 -11.30 -8.47
C PRO A 164 -12.90 -12.11 -7.18
N THR A 165 -12.76 -13.44 -7.28
CA THR A 165 -12.57 -14.32 -6.13
C THR A 165 -11.09 -14.52 -5.76
N ASN A 166 -10.16 -14.00 -6.56
CA ASN A 166 -8.73 -14.04 -6.24
C ASN A 166 -8.47 -13.21 -4.96
N PRO A 167 -7.94 -13.76 -3.87
CA PRO A 167 -7.87 -13.05 -2.61
C PRO A 167 -6.87 -11.87 -2.59
N GLY A 168 -5.90 -11.82 -3.53
CA GLY A 168 -4.79 -10.86 -3.50
C GLY A 168 -3.74 -11.19 -2.43
N GLY A 169 -2.97 -10.20 -1.98
CA GLY A 169 -2.00 -10.37 -0.89
C GLY A 169 -0.62 -10.95 -1.29
N TYR A 170 -0.32 -10.95 -2.59
CA TYR A 170 0.95 -11.40 -3.14
C TYR A 170 1.48 -10.39 -4.16
N PHE A 171 2.70 -10.61 -4.64
CA PHE A 171 3.39 -9.75 -5.59
C PHE A 171 3.54 -10.45 -6.94
N VAL A 172 3.59 -9.68 -8.03
CA VAL A 172 4.04 -10.17 -9.35
C VAL A 172 5.43 -9.62 -9.59
N VAL A 173 6.43 -10.50 -9.58
CA VAL A 173 7.85 -10.15 -9.74
C VAL A 173 8.43 -10.97 -10.89
N ASN A 174 8.86 -10.28 -11.95
CA ASN A 174 9.33 -10.87 -13.19
C ASN A 174 8.36 -11.92 -13.75
N GLY A 175 7.08 -11.55 -13.87
CA GLY A 175 6.01 -12.44 -14.34
C GLY A 175 5.49 -13.45 -13.31
N VAL A 176 6.25 -13.72 -12.26
CA VAL A 176 5.95 -14.79 -11.29
C VAL A 176 5.22 -14.25 -10.06
N GLU A 177 4.17 -14.94 -9.65
CA GLU A 177 3.47 -14.66 -8.39
C GLU A 177 4.31 -15.12 -7.19
N ARG A 178 4.57 -14.21 -6.25
CA ARG A 178 5.38 -14.45 -5.05
C ARG A 178 4.65 -14.01 -3.80
N VAL A 179 4.58 -14.91 -2.83
CA VAL A 179 3.97 -14.68 -1.51
C VAL A 179 5.09 -14.58 -0.47
N ILE A 180 4.98 -13.61 0.44
CA ILE A 180 5.84 -13.56 1.62
C ILE A 180 5.18 -14.42 2.70
N LEU A 181 5.85 -15.48 3.12
CA LEU A 181 5.37 -16.33 4.20
C LEU A 181 5.53 -15.61 5.54
N MET A 182 4.49 -15.65 6.38
CA MET A 182 4.58 -15.14 7.74
C MET A 182 5.60 -15.97 8.52
N GLN A 183 6.58 -15.29 9.10
CA GLN A 183 7.58 -15.93 9.96
C GLN A 183 7.21 -15.69 11.41
N GLU A 184 7.15 -16.76 12.18
CA GLU A 184 7.06 -16.68 13.63
C GLU A 184 8.43 -16.31 14.19
N GLN A 185 8.46 -15.29 15.05
CA GLN A 185 9.66 -14.85 15.74
C GLN A 185 9.37 -14.73 17.23
N LEU A 186 10.39 -14.95 18.05
CA LEU A 186 10.29 -14.68 19.48
C LEU A 186 10.13 -13.18 19.70
N SER A 187 9.28 -12.81 20.67
CA SER A 187 9.05 -11.41 21.03
C SER A 187 10.38 -10.74 21.34
N GLN A 188 10.62 -9.61 20.69
CA GLN A 188 11.64 -8.66 21.09
C GLN A 188 10.95 -7.50 21.83
N ASN A 189 11.71 -6.81 22.66
CA ASN A 189 11.24 -5.93 23.74
C ASN A 189 10.23 -4.86 23.31
#